data_AF-W2ZGW2-F1
#
_entry.id   AF-W2ZGW2-F1
#
_cell.length_a   1.000
_cell.length_b   1.000
_cell.length_c   1.000
_cell.angle_alpha   90.00
_cell.angle_beta   90.00
_cell.angle_gamma   90.00
#
_symmetry.space_group_name_H-M   'P 1'
#
loop_
_entity.id
_entity.type
_entity.pdbx_description
1 polymer ?
#
loop_
_entity_poly.entity_id
_entity_poly.type
_entity_poly.pdbx_seq_one_letter_code
_entity_poly.pdbx_strand_id
1 'polypeptide(L)'
;WSKVTGRPVEFFAPETGSDGKTVIQLANDVVPKYLSLSLQSKISRGDTNKEICFDDVVGYLADGAWLNDAVISYCPDVMTENRDDVHVLSSLVIQKEKFPTPPRRKPFSMKSVVLPINNSNAHWTIIIVVVDRYGELRPHFYDPLTADVEEQRDVVEIGKQLSRAFVQGRKKVWN
;
A
#
# COMPACT_ATOMS: atom_id res chain seq x y z
N TRP A 1 -24.88 8.11 0.51
CA TRP A 1 -23.99 7.11 1.12
C TRP A 1 -24.42 5.73 0.68
N SER A 2 -23.76 5.15 -0.32
CA SER A 2 -23.96 3.74 -0.70
C SER A 2 -22.99 2.89 0.10
N LYS A 3 -23.49 1.77 0.65
CA LYS A 3 -22.67 0.74 1.28
C LYS A 3 -21.80 0.12 0.20
N VAL A 4 -20.53 0.55 0.10
CA VAL A 4 -19.52 -0.16 -0.68
C VAL A 4 -19.36 -1.52 0.00
N THR A 5 -20.09 -2.51 -0.51
CA THR A 5 -19.91 -3.89 -0.14
C THR A 5 -18.59 -4.30 -0.77
N GLY A 6 -17.53 -4.36 0.03
CA GLY A 6 -16.26 -4.93 -0.40
C GLY A 6 -16.53 -6.32 -0.98
N ARG A 7 -16.57 -6.42 -2.30
CA ARG A 7 -16.66 -7.69 -3.02
C ARG A 7 -15.29 -8.36 -3.02
N PRO A 8 -15.27 -9.70 -3.04
CA PRO A 8 -15.09 -10.50 -1.85
C PRO A 8 -13.66 -10.44 -1.31
N VAL A 9 -13.55 -10.66 0.00
CA VAL A 9 -12.30 -10.91 0.76
C VAL A 9 -11.42 -12.01 0.11
N GLU A 10 -12.00 -12.81 -0.79
CA GLU A 10 -11.38 -13.92 -1.52
C GLU A 10 -10.13 -13.54 -2.34
N PHE A 11 -10.02 -12.31 -2.88
CA PHE A 11 -8.92 -11.99 -3.79
C PHE A 11 -7.53 -12.06 -3.14
N PHE A 12 -7.45 -11.80 -1.83
CA PHE A 12 -6.22 -11.93 -1.03
C PHE A 12 -6.38 -12.93 0.12
N ALA A 13 -7.42 -13.77 0.06
CA ALA A 13 -7.76 -14.70 1.13
C ALA A 13 -6.62 -15.67 1.50
N PRO A 14 -5.91 -16.26 0.51
CA PRO A 14 -4.75 -17.11 0.80
C PRO A 14 -3.61 -16.36 1.50
N GLU A 15 -3.29 -15.14 1.06
CA GLU A 15 -2.18 -14.34 1.56
C GLU A 15 -2.46 -13.72 2.94
N THR A 16 -3.74 -13.49 3.25
CA THR A 16 -4.17 -12.89 4.51
C THR A 16 -4.71 -13.91 5.51
N GLY A 17 -4.76 -15.19 5.15
CA GLY A 17 -5.35 -16.24 5.99
C GLY A 17 -6.84 -16.02 6.27
N SER A 18 -7.54 -15.35 5.35
CA SER A 18 -8.95 -15.00 5.48
C SER A 18 -9.89 -15.87 4.63
N ASP A 19 -9.36 -16.96 4.07
CA ASP A 19 -10.13 -17.91 3.27
C ASP A 19 -11.33 -18.48 4.03
N GLY A 20 -12.49 -18.44 3.38
CA GLY A 20 -13.78 -18.83 3.96
C GLY A 20 -14.29 -17.97 5.13
N LYS A 21 -13.59 -16.88 5.52
CA LYS A 21 -13.99 -16.02 6.64
C LYS A 21 -14.74 -14.78 6.16
N THR A 22 -15.85 -14.47 6.83
CA THR A 22 -16.53 -13.18 6.68
C THR A 22 -15.76 -12.06 7.40
N VAL A 23 -15.96 -10.82 6.97
CA VAL A 23 -15.40 -9.63 7.64
C VAL A 23 -15.77 -9.59 9.14
N ILE A 24 -16.97 -10.04 9.49
CA ILE A 24 -17.44 -10.10 10.88
C ILE A 24 -16.65 -11.13 11.69
N GLN A 25 -16.39 -12.32 11.12
CA GLN A 25 -15.58 -13.34 11.78
C GLN A 25 -14.13 -12.88 11.98
N LEU A 26 -13.54 -12.24 10.97
CA LEU A 26 -12.21 -11.65 11.09
C LEU A 26 -12.16 -10.57 12.18
N ALA A 27 -13.18 -9.70 12.25
CA ALA A 27 -13.28 -8.70 13.30
C ALA A 27 -13.38 -9.34 14.70
N ASN A 28 -14.21 -10.37 14.85
CA ASN A 28 -14.38 -11.09 16.12
C ASN A 28 -13.09 -11.81 16.58
N ASP A 29 -12.22 -12.24 15.66
CA ASP A 29 -10.91 -12.81 15.98
C ASP A 29 -9.91 -11.76 16.50
N VAL A 30 -10.09 -10.49 16.12
CA VAL A 30 -9.15 -9.40 16.40
C VAL A 30 -9.58 -8.57 17.63
N VAL A 31 -10.88 -8.31 17.78
CA VAL A 31 -11.44 -7.48 18.86
C VAL A 31 -10.95 -7.92 20.27
N PRO A 32 -10.99 -9.20 20.66
CA PRO A 32 -10.53 -9.63 21.98
C PRO A 32 -9.05 -9.35 22.23
N LYS A 33 -8.22 -9.40 21.17
CA LYS A 33 -6.79 -9.09 21.28
C LYS A 33 -6.60 -7.63 21.64
N TYR A 34 -7.34 -6.74 20.98
CA TYR A 34 -7.26 -5.29 21.18
C TYR A 34 -7.74 -4.85 22.57
N LEU A 35 -8.72 -5.54 23.15
CA LEU A 35 -9.22 -5.23 24.50
C LEU A 35 -8.16 -5.40 25.60
N SER A 36 -7.10 -6.19 25.36
CA SER A 36 -6.03 -6.45 26.32
C SER A 36 -4.79 -5.57 26.13
N LEU A 37 -4.75 -4.75 25.09
CA LEU A 37 -3.58 -3.95 24.72
C LEU A 37 -3.64 -2.54 25.28
N SER A 38 -2.48 -2.00 25.65
CA SER A 38 -2.32 -0.57 25.92
C SER A 38 -2.09 0.20 24.62
N LEU A 39 -2.42 1.49 24.58
CA LEU A 39 -2.23 2.33 23.37
C LEU A 39 -0.77 2.35 22.86
N GLN A 40 0.21 2.22 23.76
CA GLN A 40 1.63 2.17 23.40
C GLN A 40 2.11 0.77 23.01
N SER A 41 1.22 -0.23 23.01
CA SER A 41 1.58 -1.59 22.60
C SER A 41 1.87 -1.61 21.11
N LYS A 42 2.85 -2.43 20.74
CA LYS A 42 3.16 -2.69 19.34
C LYS A 42 2.56 -4.01 18.90
N ILE A 43 2.03 -4.03 17.69
CA ILE A 43 1.39 -5.19 17.07
C ILE A 43 2.22 -5.58 15.87
N SER A 44 2.47 -6.89 15.73
CA SER A 44 3.10 -7.49 14.56
C SER A 44 2.32 -8.73 14.14
N ARG A 45 2.46 -9.11 12.87
CA ARG A 45 2.04 -10.44 12.41
C ARG A 45 3.10 -11.46 12.90
N GLY A 46 2.69 -12.68 13.26
CA GLY A 46 3.60 -13.65 13.90
C GLY A 46 4.79 -14.10 13.03
N ASP A 47 4.78 -13.78 11.74
CA ASP A 47 5.77 -14.10 10.72
C ASP A 47 6.53 -12.87 10.19
N THR A 48 6.32 -11.67 10.76
CA THR A 48 6.96 -10.42 10.34
C THR A 48 7.74 -9.76 11.47
N ASN A 49 8.83 -9.07 11.12
CA ASN A 49 9.54 -8.18 12.06
C ASN A 49 9.01 -6.73 11.99
N LYS A 50 7.97 -6.48 11.18
CA LYS A 50 7.32 -5.18 11.10
C LYS A 50 6.34 -5.01 12.25
N GLU A 51 6.35 -3.82 12.82
CA GLU A 51 5.49 -3.46 13.95
C GLU A 51 4.68 -2.20 13.60
N ILE A 52 3.46 -2.13 14.11
CA ILE A 52 2.64 -0.92 14.12
C ILE A 52 2.17 -0.64 15.55
N CYS A 53 2.13 0.62 15.95
CA CYS A 53 1.64 0.99 17.27
C CYS A 53 0.12 0.86 17.34
N PHE A 54 -0.41 0.46 18.50
CA PHE A 54 -1.85 0.23 18.64
C PHE A 54 -2.65 1.53 18.56
N ASP A 55 -2.10 2.67 19.00
CA ASP A 55 -2.67 4.00 18.82
C ASP A 55 -2.83 4.41 17.35
N ASP A 56 -1.92 3.98 16.46
CA ASP A 56 -2.03 4.18 15.01
C ASP A 56 -3.16 3.34 14.37
N VAL A 57 -3.65 2.32 15.08
CA VAL A 57 -4.61 1.33 14.56
C VAL A 57 -6.00 1.55 15.14
N VAL A 58 -6.07 1.77 16.45
CA VAL A 58 -7.32 1.93 17.20
C VAL A 58 -8.04 3.21 16.76
N GLY A 59 -9.35 3.11 16.53
CA GLY A 59 -10.16 4.22 16.03
C GLY A 59 -10.07 4.46 14.51
N TYR A 60 -9.05 3.93 13.82
CA TYR A 60 -8.95 3.98 12.36
C TYR A 60 -9.46 2.69 11.68
N LEU A 61 -9.27 1.53 12.33
CA LEU A 61 -9.86 0.27 11.87
C LEU A 61 -11.32 0.06 12.29
N ALA A 62 -11.82 0.87 13.22
CA ALA A 62 -13.17 0.76 13.76
C ALA A 62 -14.11 1.83 13.18
N ASP A 63 -15.36 1.44 12.96
CA ASP A 63 -16.51 2.35 12.82
C ASP A 63 -16.45 3.43 11.73
N GLY A 64 -16.31 3.01 10.46
CA GLY A 64 -16.44 3.93 9.31
C GLY A 64 -15.39 5.04 9.24
N ALA A 65 -14.39 4.99 10.11
CA ALA A 65 -13.25 5.88 10.11
C ALA A 65 -12.34 5.62 8.91
N TRP A 66 -11.62 6.66 8.51
CA TRP A 66 -10.72 6.58 7.38
C TRP A 66 -9.39 6.06 7.82
N LEU A 67 -8.82 5.11 7.07
CA LEU A 67 -7.47 4.63 7.35
C LEU A 67 -6.48 5.80 7.33
N ASN A 68 -5.51 5.78 8.25
CA ASN A 68 -4.42 6.73 8.26
C ASN A 68 -3.21 6.22 7.44
N ASP A 69 -2.22 7.08 7.26
CA ASP A 69 -0.97 6.74 6.56
C ASP A 69 -0.20 5.57 7.19
N ALA A 70 -0.26 5.41 8.52
CA ALA A 70 0.46 4.36 9.23
C ALA A 70 -0.09 2.97 8.88
N VAL A 71 -1.42 2.80 8.92
CA VAL A 71 -2.10 1.56 8.53
C VAL A 71 -1.89 1.25 7.04
N ILE A 72 -2.00 2.27 6.19
CA ILE A 72 -1.80 2.13 4.74
C ILE A 72 -0.35 1.80 4.37
N SER A 73 0.63 2.26 5.15
CA SER A 73 2.05 1.94 4.93
C SER A 73 2.40 0.54 5.46
N TYR A 74 1.87 0.18 6.64
CA TYR A 74 2.17 -1.09 7.30
C TYR A 74 1.70 -2.30 6.48
N CYS A 75 0.49 -2.27 5.92
CA CYS A 75 -0.09 -3.41 5.23
C CYS A 75 0.73 -3.89 4.01
N PRO A 76 1.07 -3.03 3.02
CA PRO A 76 1.92 -3.43 1.90
C PRO A 76 3.34 -3.80 2.33
N ASP A 77 3.90 -3.14 3.35
CA ASP A 77 5.22 -3.46 3.88
C ASP A 77 5.28 -4.90 4.44
N VAL A 78 4.26 -5.31 5.18
CA VAL A 78 4.14 -6.68 5.71
C VAL A 78 3.90 -7.70 4.58
N MET A 79 3.06 -7.36 3.60
CA MET A 79 2.79 -8.25 2.45
C MET A 79 4.03 -8.49 1.57
N THR A 80 4.96 -7.52 1.55
CA THR A 80 6.14 -7.54 0.68
C THR A 80 7.45 -7.78 1.43
N GLU A 81 7.43 -8.04 2.74
CA GLU A 81 8.65 -8.14 3.56
C GLU A 81 9.67 -9.16 3.02
N ASN A 82 9.20 -10.32 2.58
CA ASN A 82 10.05 -11.38 2.03
C ASN A 82 10.29 -11.24 0.51
N ARG A 83 9.94 -10.10 -0.08
CA ARG A 83 10.04 -9.83 -1.51
C ARG A 83 11.08 -8.76 -1.81
N ASP A 84 12.24 -9.21 -2.26
CA ASP A 84 13.31 -8.30 -2.70
C ASP A 84 13.03 -7.61 -4.04
N ASP A 85 12.02 -8.09 -4.77
CA ASP A 85 11.62 -7.60 -6.08
C ASP A 85 10.53 -6.53 -6.05
N VAL A 86 9.98 -6.21 -4.87
CA VAL A 86 8.95 -5.19 -4.68
C VAL A 86 9.48 -4.06 -3.82
N HIS A 87 9.19 -2.82 -4.20
CA HIS A 87 9.50 -1.65 -3.39
C HIS A 87 8.23 -0.88 -3.04
N VAL A 88 7.89 -0.84 -1.75
CA VAL A 88 6.77 -0.04 -1.24
C VAL A 88 7.28 1.36 -0.92
N LEU A 89 6.57 2.38 -1.41
CA LEU A 89 6.79 3.78 -1.09
C LEU A 89 5.78 4.23 -0.03
N SER A 90 6.22 5.12 0.85
CA SER A 90 5.33 5.80 1.80
C SER A 90 4.30 6.64 1.07
N SER A 91 3.07 6.68 1.57
CA SER A 91 2.00 7.57 1.09
C SER A 91 2.37 9.06 1.10
N LEU A 92 3.31 9.44 1.97
CA LEU A 92 3.78 10.82 2.12
C LEU A 92 4.81 11.24 1.06
N VAL A 93 5.19 10.34 0.14
CA VAL A 93 6.15 10.66 -0.93
C VAL A 93 5.69 11.81 -1.82
N ILE A 94 4.38 11.96 -2.04
CA ILE A 94 3.83 12.99 -2.93
C ILE A 94 3.94 14.38 -2.31
N GLN A 95 3.96 14.49 -0.98
CA GLN A 95 4.15 15.77 -0.29
C GLN A 95 5.58 16.31 -0.42
N LYS A 96 6.52 15.48 -0.90
CA LYS A 96 7.91 15.89 -1.12
C LYS A 96 8.05 16.46 -2.53
N GLU A 97 8.80 17.56 -2.67
CA GLU A 97 9.08 18.19 -3.96
C GLU A 97 9.72 17.25 -5.00
N LYS A 98 10.31 16.14 -4.56
CA LYS A 98 10.97 15.15 -5.41
C LYS A 98 10.65 13.74 -4.93
N PHE A 99 10.30 12.88 -5.89
CA PHE A 99 10.22 11.44 -5.66
C PHE A 99 11.56 10.89 -5.15
N PRO A 100 11.54 9.93 -4.23
CA PRO A 100 12.77 9.28 -3.77
C PRO A 100 13.47 8.62 -4.95
N THR A 101 14.80 8.64 -4.90
CA THR A 101 15.60 7.90 -5.89
C THR A 101 15.34 6.41 -5.67
N PRO A 102 15.15 5.62 -6.75
CA PRO A 102 14.98 4.18 -6.62
C PRO A 102 16.09 3.57 -5.78
N PRO A 103 15.81 2.50 -5.00
CA PRO A 103 16.84 1.74 -4.34
C PRO A 103 17.93 1.35 -5.35
N ARG A 104 19.20 1.60 -5.02
CA ARG A 104 20.36 1.17 -5.82
C ARG A 104 20.54 -0.34 -5.67
N ARG A 105 19.57 -1.12 -6.10
CA ARG A 105 19.64 -2.58 -6.19
C ARG A 105 20.18 -2.97 -7.57
N LYS A 106 20.62 -4.23 -7.73
CA LYS A 106 21.16 -4.74 -9.00
C LYS A 106 20.22 -4.34 -10.15
N PRO A 107 20.74 -3.86 -11.29
CA PRO A 107 19.90 -3.59 -12.45
C PRO A 107 19.07 -4.85 -12.73
N PHE A 108 17.75 -4.68 -12.92
CA PHE A 108 16.76 -5.74 -13.18
C PHE A 108 16.25 -6.59 -11.99
N SER A 109 16.66 -6.34 -10.74
CA SER A 109 16.11 -7.13 -9.61
C SER A 109 14.71 -6.70 -9.19
N MET A 110 14.32 -5.46 -9.47
CA MET A 110 13.03 -4.90 -9.05
C MET A 110 11.97 -5.13 -10.13
N LYS A 111 10.86 -5.77 -9.76
CA LYS A 111 9.71 -6.07 -10.62
C LYS A 111 8.55 -5.10 -10.41
N SER A 112 8.38 -4.54 -9.21
CA SER A 112 7.30 -3.57 -8.98
C SER A 112 7.62 -2.53 -7.93
N VAL A 113 6.99 -1.36 -8.08
CA VAL A 113 6.86 -0.32 -7.06
C VAL A 113 5.40 -0.23 -6.66
N VAL A 114 5.12 -0.20 -5.36
CA VAL A 114 3.77 0.04 -4.83
C VAL A 114 3.78 1.41 -4.16
N LEU A 115 2.84 2.26 -4.54
CA LEU A 115 2.65 3.59 -3.96
C LEU A 115 1.17 3.76 -3.59
N PRO A 116 0.82 3.62 -2.31
CA PRO A 116 -0.46 4.08 -1.80
C PRO A 116 -0.50 5.61 -1.85
N ILE A 117 -1.64 6.18 -2.22
CA ILE A 117 -1.83 7.63 -2.30
C ILE A 117 -3.14 8.01 -1.61
N ASN A 118 -3.10 9.11 -0.86
CA ASN A 118 -4.30 9.76 -0.40
C ASN A 118 -4.67 10.84 -1.43
N ASN A 119 -5.70 10.57 -2.24
CA ASN A 119 -6.14 11.52 -3.24
C ASN A 119 -6.94 12.64 -2.57
N SER A 120 -6.42 13.86 -2.61
CA SER A 120 -7.08 15.08 -2.10
C SER A 120 -7.54 15.02 -0.64
N ASN A 121 -6.88 14.21 0.20
CA ASN A 121 -7.34 13.89 1.56
C ASN A 121 -8.79 13.39 1.60
N ALA A 122 -9.23 12.74 0.51
CA ALA A 122 -10.61 12.41 0.19
C ALA A 122 -10.84 10.90 -0.06
N HIS A 123 -9.82 10.14 -0.46
CA HIS A 123 -9.87 8.68 -0.51
C HIS A 123 -8.49 8.06 -0.77
N TRP A 124 -8.38 6.76 -0.49
CA TRP A 124 -7.16 5.98 -0.74
C TRP A 124 -7.20 5.29 -2.10
N THR A 125 -6.11 5.44 -2.84
CA THR A 125 -5.87 4.80 -4.15
C THR A 125 -4.49 4.14 -4.12
N ILE A 126 -4.27 3.08 -4.89
CA ILE A 126 -2.96 2.43 -5.00
C ILE A 126 -2.47 2.51 -6.43
N ILE A 127 -1.22 2.95 -6.60
CA ILE A 127 -0.48 2.89 -7.86
C ILE A 127 0.54 1.75 -7.77
N ILE A 128 0.51 0.84 -8.74
CA ILE A 128 1.51 -0.21 -8.88
C ILE A 128 2.27 -0.01 -10.19
N VAL A 129 3.55 0.31 -10.12
CA VAL A 129 4.41 0.42 -11.30
C VAL A 129 5.15 -0.89 -11.51
N VAL A 130 4.78 -1.61 -12.57
CA VAL A 130 5.44 -2.85 -12.96
C VAL A 130 6.63 -2.56 -13.87
N VAL A 131 7.76 -3.20 -13.60
CA VAL A 131 8.95 -3.18 -14.44
C VAL A 131 8.88 -4.37 -15.40
N ASP A 132 8.73 -4.11 -16.70
CA ASP A 132 8.75 -5.15 -17.73
C ASP A 132 10.19 -5.66 -17.98
N ARG A 133 10.32 -6.78 -18.68
CA ARG A 133 11.59 -7.46 -19.03
C ARG A 133 12.58 -6.55 -19.74
N TYR A 134 12.11 -5.57 -20.48
CA TYR A 134 12.95 -4.59 -21.19
C TYR A 134 13.24 -3.32 -20.36
N GLY A 135 12.84 -3.30 -19.09
CA GLY A 135 13.00 -2.16 -18.20
C GLY A 135 11.96 -1.06 -18.40
N GLU A 136 10.95 -1.27 -19.25
CA GLU A 136 9.79 -0.39 -19.37
C GLU A 136 9.01 -0.35 -18.04
N LEU A 137 8.54 0.82 -17.66
CA LEU A 137 7.72 1.01 -16.47
C LEU A 137 6.26 1.19 -16.87
N ARG A 138 5.39 0.32 -16.36
CA ARG A 138 3.96 0.35 -16.63
C ARG A 138 3.20 0.64 -15.32
N PRO A 139 2.64 1.84 -15.17
CA PRO A 139 1.80 2.15 -14.02
C PRO A 139 0.41 1.51 -14.18
N HIS A 140 -0.04 0.86 -13.12
CA HIS A 140 -1.39 0.33 -12.94
C HIS A 140 -2.06 1.09 -11.80
N PHE A 141 -3.30 1.51 -12.01
CA PHE A 141 -4.06 2.33 -11.08
C PHE A 141 -5.22 1.51 -10.50
N TYR A 142 -5.29 1.47 -9.17
CA TYR A 142 -6.32 0.74 -8.44
C TYR A 142 -7.04 1.72 -7.51
N ASP A 143 -8.22 2.15 -7.95
CA ASP A 143 -9.10 3.04 -7.20
C ASP A 143 -10.42 2.31 -6.89
N PRO A 144 -10.80 2.18 -5.61
CA PRO A 144 -12.03 1.49 -5.24
C PRO A 144 -13.31 2.31 -5.46
N LEU A 145 -13.20 3.63 -5.67
CA LEU A 145 -14.35 4.55 -5.79
C LEU A 145 -14.66 4.95 -7.23
N THR A 146 -13.68 4.93 -8.13
CA THR A 146 -13.92 5.26 -9.53
C THR A 146 -13.13 4.35 -10.47
N ALA A 147 -13.78 3.85 -11.51
CA ALA A 147 -13.13 3.15 -12.61
C ALA A 147 -12.78 4.10 -13.77
N ASP A 148 -13.19 5.37 -13.68
CA ASP A 148 -13.00 6.35 -14.74
C ASP A 148 -11.61 7.01 -14.63
N VAL A 149 -10.82 6.86 -15.69
CA VAL A 149 -9.47 7.41 -15.79
C VAL A 149 -9.50 8.94 -15.90
N GLU A 150 -10.59 9.54 -16.39
CA GLU A 150 -10.71 11.00 -16.49
C GLU A 150 -10.87 11.67 -15.14
N GLU A 151 -11.49 10.99 -14.17
CA GLU A 151 -11.60 11.46 -12.78
C GLU A 151 -10.30 11.23 -11.99
N GLN A 152 -9.37 10.44 -12.52
CA GLN A 152 -8.09 10.08 -11.91
C GLN A 152 -6.89 10.86 -12.48
N ARG A 153 -7.10 11.99 -13.16
CA ARG A 153 -6.02 12.76 -13.83
C ARG A 153 -4.79 13.01 -12.96
N ASP A 154 -4.99 13.39 -11.70
CA ASP A 154 -3.90 13.67 -10.76
C ASP A 154 -3.13 12.39 -10.40
N VAL A 155 -3.85 11.30 -10.14
CA VAL A 155 -3.31 9.97 -9.86
C VAL A 155 -2.48 9.46 -11.06
N VAL A 156 -2.99 9.66 -12.27
CA VAL A 156 -2.31 9.29 -13.52
C VAL A 156 -1.02 10.08 -13.70
N GLU A 157 -1.03 11.39 -13.41
CA GLU A 157 0.19 12.21 -13.50
C GLU A 157 1.22 11.81 -12.44
N ILE A 158 0.79 11.51 -11.20
CA ILE A 158 1.67 10.96 -10.15
C ILE A 158 2.34 9.66 -10.63
N GLY A 159 1.58 8.74 -11.23
CA GLY A 159 2.13 7.49 -11.78
C GLY A 159 3.14 7.72 -12.92
N LYS A 160 2.91 8.72 -13.77
CA LYS A 160 3.87 9.13 -14.82
C LYS A 160 5.13 9.75 -14.22
N GLN A 161 5.01 10.63 -13.23
CA GLN A 161 6.15 11.25 -12.54
C GLN A 161 6.99 10.21 -11.81
N LEU A 162 6.35 9.27 -11.12
CA LEU A 162 7.00 8.13 -10.48
C LEU A 162 7.81 7.31 -11.51
N SER A 163 7.19 6.99 -12.65
CA SER A 163 7.88 6.27 -13.73
C SER A 163 9.09 7.05 -14.26
N ARG A 164 8.96 8.36 -14.49
CA ARG A 164 10.07 9.22 -14.94
C ARG A 164 11.21 9.24 -13.91
N ALA A 165 10.90 9.41 -12.63
CA ALA A 165 11.89 9.42 -11.55
C ALA A 165 12.66 8.10 -11.48
N PHE A 166 11.97 6.96 -11.67
CA PHE A 166 12.60 5.65 -11.66
C PHE A 166 13.47 5.39 -12.90
N VAL A 167 13.09 5.89 -14.08
CA VAL A 167 13.96 5.87 -15.28
C VAL A 167 15.20 6.74 -15.10
N GLN A 168 15.05 7.96 -14.57
CA GLN A 168 16.18 8.87 -14.34
C GLN A 168 17.15 8.35 -13.28
N GLY A 169 16.63 7.74 -12.20
CA GLY A 169 17.43 7.10 -11.16
C GLY A 169 18.30 5.97 -11.69
N ARG A 170 17.80 5.16 -12.63
CA ARG A 170 18.57 4.10 -13.32
C ARG A 170 19.73 4.65 -14.15
N LYS A 171 19.56 5.80 -14.79
CA LYS A 171 20.62 6.44 -15.61
C LYS A 171 21.80 6.94 -14.78
N LYS A 172 21.65 7.09 -13.45
CA LYS A 172 22.71 7.59 -12.55
C LYS A 172 23.71 6.52 -12.07
N VAL A 173 23.72 5.32 -12.66
CA VAL A 173 24.74 4.29 -12.40
C VAL A 173 25.53 4.00 -13.67
N TRP A 174 26.45 4.90 -14.00
CA TRP A 174 27.61 4.64 -14.86
C TRP A 174 28.74 5.53 -14.35
N ASN A 175 29.61 4.93 -13.52
CA ASN A 175 31.05 5.17 -13.38
C ASN A 175 31.60 4.13 -12.41
#